data_AF-A0A9P7X1E4-F1
#
_entry.id   AF-A0A9P7X1E4-F1
#
_cell.length_a   1.000
_cell.length_b   1.000
_cell.length_c   1.000
_cell.angle_alpha   90.00
_cell.angle_beta   90.00
_cell.angle_gamma   90.00
#
_symmetry.space_group_name_H-M   'P 1'
#
loop_
_entity.id
_entity.type
_entity.pdbx_description
1 polymer ?
#
loop_
_entity_poly.entity_id
_entity_poly.type
_entity_poly.pdbx_seq_one_letter_code
_entity_poly.pdbx_strand_id
1 'polypeptide(L)'
;MLKLLRTLHTRPDLAHRIVTFDGSLYPIAPVVSTPSIQRQQRPMNRSERALSSTIVILIHNMMNVKSLTLHDFSWVGTPCQAIVCNAISSTLSFTSLTALAVEGRDFGERREYSSQLSLILRSQPLLECLELRSGAWDLGRWIFRSGVPRLTRLVARLDEAKVLVPGRPITSLSIKHMSGPPSLDVWEALAASTAKVTALALDAGYGPLEPSLRSIALHLQSIQELVITGVSIREIEWVC
;
A
#
# COMPACT_ATOMS: atom_id res chain seq x y z
N MET A 1 11.67 -17.78 5.43
CA MET A 1 10.86 -17.20 6.53
C MET A 1 11.01 -17.92 7.87
N LEU A 2 10.66 -19.21 8.01
CA LEU A 2 10.73 -19.93 9.30
C LEU A 2 12.14 -19.97 9.94
N LYS A 3 13.20 -20.06 9.14
CA LYS A 3 14.59 -19.98 9.63
C LYS A 3 14.92 -18.60 10.20
N LEU A 4 14.55 -17.51 9.52
CA LEU A 4 14.76 -16.13 9.97
C LEU A 4 13.99 -15.85 11.27
N LEU A 5 12.71 -16.24 11.33
CA LEU A 5 11.89 -16.10 12.54
C LEU A 5 12.48 -16.87 13.72
N ARG A 6 12.99 -18.10 13.49
CA ARG A 6 13.68 -18.88 14.53
C ARG A 6 14.98 -18.20 14.97
N THR A 7 15.79 -17.71 14.03
CA THR A 7 17.04 -17.02 14.35
C THR A 7 16.78 -15.74 15.15
N LEU A 8 15.79 -14.94 14.77
CA LEU A 8 15.44 -13.71 15.47
C LEU A 8 14.74 -13.96 16.81
N HIS A 9 14.03 -15.09 16.95
CA HIS A 9 13.54 -15.54 18.25
C HIS A 9 14.69 -15.92 19.19
N THR A 10 15.71 -16.62 18.69
CA THR A 10 16.89 -17.00 19.49
C THR A 10 17.86 -15.86 19.74
N ARG A 11 17.83 -14.83 18.87
CA ARG A 11 18.73 -13.68 18.88
C ARG A 11 17.95 -12.39 18.55
N PRO A 12 17.16 -11.88 19.51
CA PRO A 12 16.37 -10.66 19.31
C PRO A 12 17.26 -9.43 19.12
N ASP A 13 18.51 -9.48 19.59
CA ASP A 13 19.54 -8.50 19.29
C ASP A 13 19.78 -8.35 17.78
N LEU A 14 19.51 -9.34 16.94
CA LEU A 14 19.73 -9.16 15.50
C LEU A 14 18.62 -8.35 14.82
N ALA A 15 17.44 -8.19 15.45
CA ALA A 15 16.31 -7.51 14.85
C ALA A 15 16.55 -6.00 14.68
N HIS A 16 17.32 -5.36 15.56
CA HIS A 16 17.69 -3.94 15.39
C HIS A 16 18.60 -3.71 14.17
N ARG A 17 19.19 -4.76 13.59
CA ARG A 17 20.04 -4.65 12.40
C ARG A 17 19.25 -4.74 11.10
N ILE A 18 17.94 -5.00 11.17
CA ILE A 18 17.06 -5.07 10.01
C ILE A 18 16.72 -3.63 9.58
N VAL A 19 17.26 -3.23 8.42
CA VAL A 19 17.01 -1.91 7.82
C VAL A 19 15.96 -2.01 6.70
N THR A 20 15.89 -3.16 6.05
CA THR A 20 14.90 -3.47 5.01
C THR A 20 14.22 -4.77 5.37
N PHE A 21 12.89 -4.80 5.34
CA PHE A 21 12.10 -6.01 5.50
C PHE A 21 11.23 -6.22 4.27
N ASP A 22 11.36 -7.39 3.65
CA ASP A 22 10.55 -7.82 2.53
C ASP A 22 10.03 -9.23 2.81
N GLY A 23 8.71 -9.35 2.99
CA GLY A 23 8.07 -10.64 3.17
C GLY A 23 6.68 -10.59 3.80
N SER A 24 6.07 -11.76 3.92
CA SER A 24 4.83 -11.93 4.67
C SER A 24 5.15 -12.07 6.17
N LEU A 25 4.43 -11.34 7.02
CA LEU A 25 4.55 -11.51 8.48
C LEU A 25 3.70 -12.68 9.01
N TYR A 26 2.92 -13.34 8.14
CA TYR A 26 2.12 -14.52 8.49
C TYR A 26 2.56 -15.75 7.68
N PRO A 27 2.53 -16.95 8.27
CA PRO A 27 2.41 -18.16 7.48
C PRO A 27 1.07 -18.12 6.75
N ILE A 28 1.10 -18.32 5.43
CA ILE A 28 -0.08 -18.39 4.57
C ILE A 28 -0.99 -19.49 5.12
N ALA A 29 -2.03 -19.12 5.84
CA ALA A 29 -3.08 -20.08 6.16
C ALA A 29 -3.85 -20.35 4.86
N PRO A 30 -4.10 -21.62 4.49
CA PRO A 30 -4.95 -21.93 3.36
C PRO A 30 -6.31 -21.29 3.61
N VAL A 31 -6.84 -20.62 2.58
CA VAL A 31 -8.16 -20.01 2.60
C VAL A 31 -9.18 -21.13 2.74
N VAL A 32 -9.55 -21.47 3.97
CA VAL A 32 -10.72 -22.30 4.21
C VAL A 32 -11.93 -21.39 4.00
N SER A 33 -12.55 -21.53 2.83
CA SER A 33 -13.86 -20.98 2.48
C SER A 33 -14.93 -21.66 3.34
N THR A 34 -14.99 -21.31 4.64
CA THR A 34 -16.14 -21.64 5.48
C THR A 34 -17.14 -20.48 5.50
N PRO A 35 -18.46 -20.78 5.45
CA PRO A 35 -19.50 -19.77 5.48
C PRO A 35 -19.48 -18.93 6.75
N SER A 36 -20.00 -17.72 6.61
CA SER A 36 -19.84 -16.51 7.41
C SER A 36 -20.32 -16.53 8.87
N ILE A 37 -20.76 -17.66 9.44
CA ILE A 37 -21.63 -17.62 10.64
C ILE A 37 -20.93 -18.05 11.95
N GLN A 38 -19.70 -18.57 11.94
CA GLN A 38 -19.00 -18.96 13.19
C GLN A 38 -17.54 -18.48 13.30
N ARG A 39 -17.24 -17.25 12.86
CA ARG A 39 -15.87 -16.70 12.97
C ARG A 39 -15.57 -15.90 14.24
N GLN A 40 -16.56 -15.64 15.09
CA GLN A 40 -16.31 -15.02 16.39
C GLN A 40 -16.11 -16.12 17.44
N GLN A 41 -14.94 -16.12 18.08
CA GLN A 41 -14.61 -16.89 19.29
C GLN A 41 -14.10 -18.34 19.13
N ARG A 42 -13.31 -18.68 18.10
CA ARG A 42 -12.43 -19.85 18.27
C ARG A 42 -11.25 -19.46 19.19
N PRO A 43 -11.07 -20.10 20.35
CA PRO A 43 -9.91 -19.85 21.20
C PRO A 43 -8.64 -20.25 20.44
N MET A 44 -7.65 -19.38 20.52
CA MET A 44 -6.35 -19.55 19.87
C MET A 44 -5.64 -20.80 20.40
N ASN A 45 -5.23 -21.69 19.50
CA ASN A 45 -4.47 -22.88 19.89
C ASN A 45 -3.05 -22.50 20.38
N ARG A 46 -2.37 -23.42 21.07
CA ARG A 46 -1.04 -23.14 21.65
C ARG A 46 0.01 -22.80 20.60
N SER A 47 -0.04 -23.42 19.42
CA SER A 47 0.89 -23.18 18.33
C SER A 47 0.71 -21.80 17.70
N GLU A 48 -0.53 -21.35 17.50
CA GLU A 48 -0.85 -20.00 17.03
C GLU A 48 -0.37 -18.94 18.01
N ARG A 49 -0.61 -19.14 19.32
CA ARG A 49 -0.12 -18.21 20.37
C ARG A 49 1.39 -18.04 20.33
N ALA A 50 2.14 -19.14 20.25
CA ALA A 50 3.60 -19.12 20.21
C ALA A 50 4.14 -18.45 18.94
N LEU A 51 3.47 -18.64 17.80
CA LEU A 51 3.81 -17.95 16.55
C LEU A 51 3.52 -16.46 16.64
N SER A 52 2.36 -16.05 17.15
CA SER A 52 2.01 -14.64 17.34
C SER A 52 2.98 -13.93 18.26
N SER A 53 3.33 -14.54 19.41
CA SER A 53 4.28 -13.93 20.34
C SER A 53 5.65 -13.72 19.70
N THR A 54 6.12 -14.69 18.92
CA THR A 54 7.39 -14.59 18.17
C THR A 54 7.35 -13.46 17.16
N ILE A 55 6.27 -13.35 16.38
CA ILE A 55 6.09 -12.32 15.36
C ILE A 55 6.00 -10.93 16.01
N VAL A 56 5.26 -10.79 17.11
CA VAL A 56 5.12 -9.52 17.86
C VAL A 56 6.46 -9.06 18.42
N ILE A 57 7.24 -9.96 19.03
CA ILE A 57 8.59 -9.63 19.52
C ILE A 57 9.46 -9.13 18.38
N LEU A 58 9.42 -9.82 17.24
CA LEU A 58 10.19 -9.44 16.06
C LEU A 58 9.80 -8.05 15.55
N ILE A 59 8.50 -7.77 15.43
CA ILE A 59 7.98 -6.47 15.01
C ILE A 59 8.42 -5.37 15.98
N HIS A 60 8.23 -5.55 17.30
CA HIS A 60 8.65 -4.54 18.29
C HIS A 60 10.16 -4.24 18.26
N ASN A 61 11.00 -5.15 17.76
CA ASN A 61 12.43 -4.93 17.64
C ASN A 61 12.86 -4.37 16.27
N MET A 62 11.94 -4.21 15.30
CA MET A 62 12.18 -3.63 13.97
C MET A 62 12.25 -2.09 13.99
N MET A 63 12.90 -1.50 14.99
CA MET A 63 12.92 -0.05 15.19
C MET A 63 13.75 0.72 14.16
N ASN A 64 14.69 0.05 13.48
CA ASN A 64 15.59 0.65 12.49
C ASN A 64 15.15 0.41 11.04
N VAL A 65 13.97 -0.17 10.83
CA VAL A 65 13.46 -0.41 9.48
C VAL A 65 13.16 0.93 8.80
N LYS A 66 13.71 1.10 7.59
CA LYS A 66 13.47 2.25 6.71
C LYS A 66 12.62 1.87 5.50
N SER A 67 12.75 0.64 5.02
CA SER A 67 11.97 0.11 3.90
C SER A 67 11.23 -1.14 4.33
N LEU A 68 9.91 -1.12 4.17
CA LEU A 68 9.03 -2.20 4.60
C LEU A 68 8.11 -2.62 3.45
N THR A 69 8.15 -3.89 3.07
CA THR A 69 7.20 -4.52 2.17
C THR A 69 6.39 -5.56 2.93
N LEU A 70 5.07 -5.36 2.96
CA LEU A 70 4.10 -6.25 3.59
C LEU A 70 3.32 -7.00 2.51
N HIS A 71 3.64 -8.28 2.34
CA HIS A 71 2.95 -9.18 1.42
C HIS A 71 1.78 -9.90 2.08
N ASP A 72 0.73 -10.17 1.29
CA ASP A 72 -0.44 -10.96 1.71
C ASP A 72 -1.07 -10.45 3.02
N PHE A 73 -1.02 -9.14 3.22
CA PHE A 73 -1.35 -8.56 4.50
C PHE A 73 -2.87 -8.46 4.68
N SER A 74 -3.44 -9.20 5.64
CA SER A 74 -4.85 -9.11 6.02
C SER A 74 -4.99 -8.58 7.44
N TRP A 75 -5.57 -7.38 7.63
CA TRP A 75 -5.81 -6.86 8.99
C TRP A 75 -6.95 -7.56 9.75
N VAL A 76 -7.70 -8.43 9.08
CA VAL A 76 -8.90 -9.09 9.59
C VAL A 76 -8.78 -10.56 9.28
N GLY A 77 -8.93 -11.34 10.34
CA GLY A 77 -9.14 -12.77 10.29
C GLY A 77 -9.04 -13.36 11.69
N THR A 78 -8.19 -14.35 11.88
CA THR A 78 -8.02 -15.03 13.17
C THR A 78 -7.57 -14.04 14.28
N PRO A 79 -7.81 -14.35 15.57
CA PRO A 79 -7.29 -13.55 16.69
C PRO A 79 -5.77 -13.27 16.61
N CYS A 80 -5.00 -14.19 16.00
CA CYS A 80 -3.58 -14.01 15.68
C CYS A 80 -3.32 -12.76 14.85
N GLN A 81 -4.15 -12.54 13.83
CA GLN A 81 -3.96 -11.47 12.89
C GLN A 81 -4.23 -10.12 13.54
N ALA A 82 -5.27 -9.99 14.35
CA ALA A 82 -5.55 -8.75 15.08
C ALA A 82 -4.39 -8.34 16.01
N ILE A 83 -3.79 -9.30 16.74
CA ILE A 83 -2.66 -9.02 17.65
C ILE A 83 -1.44 -8.52 16.89
N VAL A 84 -1.05 -9.22 15.82
CA VAL A 84 0.12 -8.86 15.01
C VAL A 84 -0.10 -7.53 14.29
N CYS A 85 -1.31 -7.27 13.81
CA CYS A 85 -1.71 -5.98 13.21
C CYS A 85 -1.59 -4.81 14.18
N ASN A 86 -2.04 -4.98 15.42
CA ASN A 86 -1.89 -3.95 16.45
C ASN A 86 -0.40 -3.71 16.77
N ALA A 87 0.40 -4.77 16.83
CA ALA A 87 1.85 -4.65 17.04
C ALA A 87 2.55 -3.92 15.87
N ILE A 88 2.13 -4.16 14.63
CA ILE A 88 2.64 -3.44 13.45
C ILE A 88 2.25 -1.96 13.54
N SER A 89 0.98 -1.69 13.78
CA SER A 89 0.49 -0.31 13.87
C SER A 89 1.21 0.47 14.99
N SER A 90 1.39 -0.15 16.17
CA SER A 90 2.09 0.47 17.28
C SER A 90 3.57 0.69 16.98
N THR A 91 4.27 -0.32 16.46
CA THR A 91 5.71 -0.22 16.16
C THR A 91 5.96 0.79 15.07
N LEU A 92 5.21 0.70 13.96
CA LEU A 92 5.45 1.59 12.82
C LEU A 92 5.17 3.05 13.16
N SER A 93 4.30 3.33 14.13
CA SER A 93 4.09 4.68 14.64
C SER A 93 5.34 5.30 15.27
N PHE A 94 6.32 4.49 15.67
CA PHE A 94 7.60 4.94 16.24
C PHE A 94 8.79 4.75 15.29
N THR A 95 8.59 4.14 14.12
CA THR A 95 9.62 4.04 13.07
C THR A 95 9.52 5.22 12.12
N SER A 96 10.62 5.56 11.45
CA SER A 96 10.64 6.55 10.39
C SER A 96 10.91 5.87 9.05
N LEU A 97 9.84 5.35 8.43
CA LEU A 97 9.94 4.72 7.12
C LEU A 97 10.22 5.76 6.03
N THR A 98 11.08 5.39 5.09
CA THR A 98 11.29 6.11 3.82
C THR A 98 10.54 5.43 2.68
N ALA A 99 10.30 4.11 2.78
CA ALA A 99 9.55 3.35 1.80
C ALA A 99 8.59 2.34 2.45
N LEU A 100 7.35 2.31 1.99
CA LEU A 100 6.32 1.36 2.42
C LEU A 100 5.63 0.77 1.20
N ALA A 101 5.66 -0.55 1.08
CA ALA A 101 4.88 -1.29 0.11
C ALA A 101 3.89 -2.20 0.85
N VAL A 102 2.61 -2.14 0.47
CA VAL A 102 1.55 -2.95 1.03
C VAL A 102 0.83 -3.67 -0.11
N GLU A 103 0.83 -4.98 -0.03
CA GLU A 103 0.09 -5.85 -0.94
C GLU A 103 -1.05 -6.50 -0.13
N GLY A 104 -2.24 -5.93 -0.26
CA GLY A 104 -3.45 -6.48 0.32
C GLY A 104 -4.07 -7.55 -0.58
N ARG A 105 -4.74 -8.53 0.00
CA ARG A 105 -5.64 -9.40 -0.77
C ARG A 105 -6.98 -8.68 -1.00
N ASP A 106 -7.49 -8.77 -2.21
CA ASP A 106 -8.77 -8.18 -2.59
C ASP A 106 -9.91 -8.93 -1.88
N PHE A 107 -10.35 -8.42 -0.72
CA PHE A 107 -11.37 -9.07 0.12
C PHE A 107 -12.70 -8.30 0.17
N GLY A 108 -12.94 -7.40 -0.79
CA GLY A 108 -14.09 -6.51 -0.80
C GLY A 108 -13.97 -5.37 0.22
N GLU A 109 -14.87 -4.38 0.11
CA GLU A 109 -14.90 -3.12 0.87
C GLU A 109 -14.98 -3.32 2.40
N ARG A 110 -13.88 -3.65 3.05
CA ARG A 110 -13.81 -3.73 4.51
C ARG A 110 -13.10 -2.50 5.06
N ARG A 111 -13.91 -1.59 5.60
CA ARG A 111 -13.55 -0.26 6.13
C ARG A 111 -12.46 -0.27 7.20
N GLU A 112 -12.28 -1.37 7.91
CA GLU A 112 -11.31 -1.51 9.01
C GLU A 112 -9.85 -1.51 8.53
N TYR A 113 -9.58 -1.92 7.28
CA TYR A 113 -8.23 -1.95 6.72
C TYR A 113 -7.66 -0.56 6.47
N SER A 114 -8.50 0.29 5.90
CA SER A 114 -8.09 1.63 5.50
C SER A 114 -7.79 2.51 6.70
N SER A 115 -8.47 2.32 7.82
CA SER A 115 -8.24 3.13 9.04
C SER A 115 -6.88 2.85 9.67
N GLN A 116 -6.46 1.58 9.75
CA GLN A 116 -5.15 1.21 10.32
C GLN A 116 -3.98 1.62 9.42
N LEU A 117 -4.10 1.39 8.10
CA LEU A 117 -3.10 1.88 7.15
C LEU A 117 -2.97 3.41 7.23
N SER A 118 -4.10 4.12 7.36
CA SER A 118 -4.08 5.58 7.49
C SER A 118 -3.41 6.06 8.78
N LEU A 119 -3.58 5.35 9.90
CA LEU A 119 -2.87 5.65 11.15
C LEU A 119 -1.35 5.50 10.98
N ILE A 120 -0.91 4.45 10.30
CA ILE A 120 0.51 4.24 9.99
C ILE A 120 1.03 5.39 9.13
N LEU A 121 0.35 5.68 8.02
CA LEU A 121 0.75 6.74 7.08
C LEU A 121 0.82 8.12 7.74
N ARG A 122 -0.13 8.46 8.62
CA ARG A 122 -0.10 9.72 9.40
C ARG A 122 1.14 9.84 10.28
N SER A 123 1.70 8.71 10.72
CA SER A 123 2.86 8.65 11.60
C SER A 123 4.20 8.58 10.84
N GLN A 124 4.18 8.63 9.50
CA GLN A 124 5.40 8.59 8.68
C GLN A 124 5.73 9.95 8.03
N PRO A 125 6.39 10.88 8.74
CA PRO A 125 6.75 12.18 8.18
C PRO A 125 7.87 12.08 7.12
N LEU A 126 8.66 11.01 7.13
CA LEU A 126 9.79 10.78 6.22
C LEU A 126 9.46 9.86 5.04
N LEU A 127 8.20 9.44 4.87
CA LEU A 127 7.84 8.52 3.80
C LEU A 127 7.96 9.21 2.44
N GLU A 128 8.83 8.66 1.59
CA GLU A 128 9.10 9.16 0.24
C GLU A 128 8.49 8.25 -0.84
N CYS A 129 8.39 6.94 -0.56
CA CYS A 129 7.82 5.96 -1.47
C CYS A 129 6.66 5.20 -0.82
N LEU A 130 5.50 5.18 -1.48
CA LEU A 130 4.35 4.39 -1.08
C LEU A 130 3.87 3.53 -2.24
N GLU A 131 3.74 2.24 -2.01
CA GLU A 131 3.20 1.29 -2.99
C GLU A 131 2.00 0.54 -2.42
N LEU A 132 0.82 0.74 -3.01
CA LEU A 132 -0.42 0.05 -2.74
C LEU A 132 -0.70 -0.86 -3.94
N ARG A 133 -0.16 -2.09 -3.88
CA ARG A 133 -0.08 -2.98 -5.04
C ARG A 133 -1.38 -3.75 -5.32
N SER A 134 -2.14 -4.04 -4.27
CA SER A 134 -3.37 -4.83 -4.32
C SER A 134 -4.30 -4.45 -3.16
N GLY A 135 -5.62 -4.52 -3.38
CA GLY A 135 -6.67 -4.13 -2.42
C GLY A 135 -7.36 -2.80 -2.75
N ALA A 136 -8.60 -2.62 -2.29
CA ALA A 136 -9.33 -1.36 -2.38
C ALA A 136 -9.18 -0.58 -1.06
N TRP A 137 -8.29 0.40 -1.02
CA TRP A 137 -8.03 1.19 0.18
C TRP A 137 -8.91 2.45 0.19
N ASP A 138 -10.02 2.45 0.94
CA ASP A 138 -10.81 3.66 1.21
C ASP A 138 -10.04 4.65 2.13
N LEU A 139 -8.99 5.28 1.60
CA LEU A 139 -8.14 6.24 2.32
C LEU A 139 -8.76 7.64 2.39
N GLY A 140 -9.74 7.94 1.53
CA GLY A 140 -10.35 9.27 1.37
C GLY A 140 -10.93 9.84 2.64
N ARG A 141 -11.42 9.00 3.55
CA ARG A 141 -11.98 9.41 4.85
C ARG A 141 -10.94 9.61 5.95
N TRP A 142 -9.71 9.11 5.74
CA TRP A 142 -8.75 8.89 6.80
C TRP A 142 -7.39 9.55 6.56
N ILE A 143 -7.10 10.05 5.37
CA ILE A 143 -5.84 10.73 5.07
C ILE A 143 -6.11 12.17 4.63
N PHE A 144 -5.66 13.12 5.45
CA PHE A 144 -5.66 14.55 5.10
C PHE A 144 -4.49 14.86 4.16
N ARG A 145 -4.55 16.00 3.46
CA ARG A 145 -3.48 16.48 2.56
C ARG A 145 -2.10 16.59 3.24
N SER A 146 -2.06 16.72 4.57
CA SER A 146 -0.83 16.78 5.38
C SER A 146 -0.25 15.42 5.79
N GLY A 147 -0.96 14.31 5.57
CA GLY A 147 -0.41 12.97 5.80
C GLY A 147 0.67 12.67 4.76
N VAL A 148 1.80 12.09 5.17
CA VAL A 148 2.97 11.77 4.31
C VAL A 148 3.49 12.96 3.47
N PRO A 149 3.99 14.03 4.11
CA PRO A 149 4.33 15.30 3.42
C PRO A 149 5.50 15.20 2.45
N ARG A 150 6.33 14.15 2.55
CA ARG A 150 7.51 13.94 1.70
C ARG A 150 7.29 12.92 0.59
N LEU A 151 6.05 12.51 0.35
CA LEU A 151 5.75 11.50 -0.65
C LEU A 151 6.12 12.01 -2.05
N THR A 152 7.10 11.36 -2.68
CA THR A 152 7.58 11.69 -4.03
C THR A 152 7.24 10.62 -5.06
N ARG A 153 7.08 9.37 -4.60
CA ARG A 153 6.78 8.22 -5.44
C ARG A 153 5.54 7.51 -4.93
N LEU A 154 4.56 7.30 -5.81
CA LEU A 154 3.31 6.63 -5.49
C LEU A 154 2.98 5.54 -6.51
N VAL A 155 2.69 4.33 -6.05
CA VAL A 155 2.02 3.28 -6.82
C VAL A 155 0.69 3.00 -6.15
N ALA A 156 -0.44 3.18 -6.83
CA ALA A 156 -1.76 3.01 -6.22
C ALA A 156 -2.86 2.81 -7.26
N ARG A 157 -4.09 2.48 -6.83
CA ARG A 157 -5.27 2.59 -7.69
C ARG A 157 -5.61 4.07 -7.94
N LEU A 158 -6.43 4.31 -8.96
CA LEU A 158 -6.81 5.66 -9.37
C LEU A 158 -7.49 6.45 -8.24
N ASP A 159 -8.43 5.84 -7.53
CA ASP A 159 -9.17 6.49 -6.43
C ASP A 159 -8.27 6.84 -5.24
N GLU A 160 -7.29 5.99 -4.96
CA GLU A 160 -6.28 6.22 -3.92
C GLU A 160 -5.35 7.36 -4.31
N ALA A 161 -4.90 7.39 -5.57
CA ALA A 161 -4.05 8.46 -6.09
C ALA A 161 -4.77 9.83 -6.08
N LYS A 162 -6.08 9.86 -6.40
CA LYS A 162 -6.91 11.08 -6.31
C LYS A 162 -6.88 11.71 -4.91
N VAL A 163 -6.74 10.91 -3.86
CA VAL A 163 -6.65 11.36 -2.46
C VAL A 163 -5.20 11.65 -2.05
N LEU A 164 -4.26 10.82 -2.50
CA LEU A 164 -2.87 10.83 -2.06
C LEU A 164 -1.98 11.79 -2.83
N VAL A 165 -2.33 12.25 -4.03
CA VAL A 165 -1.49 13.18 -4.80
C VAL A 165 -1.66 14.66 -4.39
N PRO A 166 -2.88 15.19 -4.19
CA PRO A 166 -3.07 16.60 -3.91
C PRO A 166 -2.28 17.09 -2.70
N GLY A 167 -1.49 18.15 -2.90
CA GLY A 167 -0.72 18.80 -1.83
C GLY A 167 0.62 18.13 -1.48
N ARG A 168 1.04 17.07 -2.19
CA ARG A 168 2.32 16.38 -1.96
C ARG A 168 3.28 16.51 -3.14
N PRO A 169 4.60 16.41 -2.92
CA PRO A 169 5.62 16.63 -3.95
C PRO A 169 5.86 15.38 -4.81
N ILE A 170 4.81 14.85 -5.44
CA ILE A 170 4.86 13.65 -6.29
C ILE A 170 5.58 13.96 -7.60
N THR A 171 6.62 13.19 -7.90
CA THR A 171 7.36 13.25 -9.17
C THR A 171 7.17 11.98 -10.00
N SER A 172 6.85 10.85 -9.36
CA SER A 172 6.62 9.57 -10.01
C SER A 172 5.31 8.95 -9.54
N LEU A 173 4.42 8.66 -10.48
CA LEU A 173 3.10 8.11 -10.24
C LEU A 173 2.87 6.86 -11.09
N SER A 174 2.49 5.75 -10.46
CA SER A 174 2.02 4.55 -11.15
C SER A 174 0.59 4.24 -10.73
N ILE A 175 -0.33 4.32 -11.70
CA ILE A 175 -1.73 3.96 -11.50
C ILE A 175 -1.93 2.51 -11.91
N LYS A 176 -2.41 1.69 -10.97
CA LYS A 176 -2.75 0.29 -11.18
C LYS A 176 -4.26 0.12 -11.40
N HIS A 177 -4.61 -0.84 -12.27
CA HIS A 177 -5.98 -1.29 -12.50
C HIS A 177 -6.95 -0.15 -12.82
N MET A 178 -6.65 0.68 -13.83
CA MET A 178 -7.65 1.63 -14.33
C MET A 178 -8.80 0.85 -14.98
N SER A 179 -10.01 1.02 -14.46
CA SER A 179 -11.24 0.51 -15.05
C SER A 179 -12.00 1.64 -15.74
N GLY A 180 -11.99 1.66 -17.07
CA GLY A 180 -12.68 2.67 -17.87
C GLY A 180 -11.95 4.04 -17.92
N PRO A 181 -12.48 4.99 -18.71
CA PRO A 181 -11.88 6.31 -18.84
C PRO A 181 -12.09 7.14 -17.55
N PRO A 182 -11.03 7.54 -16.84
CA PRO A 182 -11.11 8.47 -15.71
C PRO A 182 -11.80 9.78 -16.10
N SER A 183 -12.62 10.30 -15.18
CA SER A 183 -13.23 11.61 -15.28
C SER A 183 -12.21 12.74 -15.13
N LEU A 184 -12.54 13.93 -15.66
CA LEU A 184 -11.63 15.08 -15.73
C LEU A 184 -11.15 15.56 -14.34
N ASP A 185 -12.03 15.50 -13.34
CA ASP A 185 -11.73 15.84 -11.94
C ASP A 185 -10.63 14.96 -11.33
N VAL A 186 -10.43 13.75 -11.85
CA VAL A 186 -9.33 12.88 -11.42
C VAL A 186 -8.00 13.44 -11.89
N TRP A 187 -7.89 13.83 -13.16
CA TRP A 187 -6.65 14.39 -13.71
C TRP A 187 -6.29 15.73 -13.08
N GLU A 188 -7.28 16.57 -12.77
CA GLU A 188 -7.07 17.79 -12.01
C GLU A 188 -6.53 17.50 -10.60
N ALA A 189 -7.05 16.48 -9.92
CA ALA A 189 -6.53 16.07 -8.61
C ALA A 189 -5.09 15.55 -8.69
N LEU A 190 -4.75 14.78 -9.72
CA LEU A 190 -3.37 14.31 -9.94
C LEU A 190 -2.41 15.46 -10.29
N ALA A 191 -2.90 16.49 -11.00
CA ALA A 191 -2.14 17.70 -11.29
C ALA A 191 -1.94 18.60 -10.07
N ALA A 192 -2.74 18.44 -9.02
CA ALA A 192 -2.63 19.21 -7.77
C ALA A 192 -1.45 18.79 -6.87
N SER A 193 -0.47 18.08 -7.41
CA SER A 193 0.82 17.86 -6.75
C SER A 193 1.56 19.19 -6.55
N THR A 194 2.29 19.32 -5.44
CA THR A 194 3.16 20.49 -5.21
C THR A 194 4.47 20.43 -5.99
N ALA A 195 4.80 19.26 -6.56
CA ALA A 195 5.90 19.08 -7.50
C ALA A 195 5.35 18.75 -8.90
N LYS A 196 6.22 18.86 -9.91
CA LYS A 196 5.88 18.43 -11.26
C LYS A 196 6.00 16.91 -11.35
N VAL A 197 4.91 16.24 -11.74
CA VAL A 197 4.93 14.82 -12.07
C VAL A 197 5.67 14.64 -13.40
N THR A 198 6.82 13.95 -13.36
CA THR A 198 7.68 13.73 -14.54
C THR A 198 7.60 12.30 -15.06
N ALA A 199 7.24 11.33 -14.22
CA ALA A 199 7.08 9.93 -14.61
C ALA A 199 5.66 9.45 -14.30
N LEU A 200 4.94 8.96 -15.31
CA LEU A 200 3.61 8.41 -15.21
C LEU A 200 3.57 7.00 -15.81
N ALA A 201 3.19 6.01 -14.99
CA ALA A 201 2.93 4.65 -15.45
C ALA A 201 1.45 4.32 -15.28
N LEU A 202 0.78 3.87 -16.33
CA LEU A 202 -0.64 3.55 -16.34
C LEU A 202 -0.83 2.09 -16.71
N ASP A 203 -1.42 1.32 -15.79
CA ASP A 203 -1.86 -0.03 -16.07
C ASP A 203 -3.36 -0.01 -16.38
N ALA A 204 -3.66 0.06 -17.67
CA ALA A 204 -5.02 0.09 -18.17
C ALA A 204 -5.57 -1.33 -18.14
N GLY A 205 -6.52 -1.60 -17.24
CA GLY A 205 -7.41 -2.75 -17.45
C GLY A 205 -8.18 -2.54 -18.75
N TYR A 206 -8.50 -3.62 -19.46
CA TYR A 206 -9.22 -3.64 -20.75
C TYR A 206 -10.18 -2.45 -20.95
N GLY A 207 -9.77 -1.43 -21.72
CA GLY A 207 -10.56 -0.23 -21.98
C GLY A 207 -9.87 0.78 -22.92
N PRO A 208 -10.63 1.64 -23.62
CA PRO A 208 -10.07 2.64 -24.53
C PRO A 208 -9.38 3.78 -23.76
N LEU A 209 -8.13 4.09 -24.13
CA LEU A 209 -7.28 5.06 -23.42
C LEU A 209 -7.22 6.44 -24.08
N GLU A 210 -7.75 6.59 -25.30
CA GLU A 210 -7.69 7.84 -26.09
C GLU A 210 -8.23 9.08 -25.35
N PRO A 211 -9.39 9.05 -24.66
CA PRO A 211 -9.88 10.21 -23.90
C PRO A 211 -8.95 10.58 -22.73
N SER A 212 -8.23 9.58 -22.20
CA SER A 212 -7.29 9.75 -21.10
C SER A 212 -5.99 10.40 -21.55
N LEU A 213 -5.46 10.05 -22.74
CA LEU A 213 -4.23 10.64 -23.27
C LEU A 213 -4.33 12.15 -23.45
N ARG A 214 -5.44 12.62 -24.03
CA ARG A 214 -5.67 14.07 -24.19
C ARG A 214 -5.74 14.77 -22.83
N SER A 215 -6.42 14.17 -21.86
CA SER A 215 -6.54 14.73 -20.51
C SER A 215 -5.19 14.73 -19.77
N ILE A 216 -4.39 13.68 -19.92
CA ILE A 216 -3.01 13.62 -19.41
C ILE A 216 -2.17 14.75 -20.01
N ALA A 217 -2.22 14.94 -21.33
CA ALA A 217 -1.49 16.00 -22.01
C ALA A 217 -1.91 17.40 -21.53
N LEU A 218 -3.21 17.61 -21.25
CA LEU A 218 -3.73 18.89 -20.78
C LEU A 218 -3.32 19.20 -19.33
N HIS A 219 -3.44 18.22 -18.42
CA HIS A 219 -3.31 18.45 -16.98
C HIS A 219 -1.93 18.10 -16.41
N LEU A 220 -1.20 17.16 -17.03
CA LEU A 220 0.11 16.67 -16.56
C LEU A 220 1.21 17.02 -17.58
N GLN A 221 1.32 18.30 -17.92
CA GLN A 221 2.20 18.82 -18.99
C GLN A 221 3.71 18.61 -18.75
N SER A 222 4.11 18.21 -17.56
CA SER A 222 5.52 18.02 -17.19
C SER A 222 6.01 16.58 -17.32
N ILE A 223 5.18 15.67 -17.83
CA ILE A 223 5.55 14.27 -18.03
C ILE A 223 6.68 14.16 -19.06
N GLN A 224 7.74 13.47 -18.68
CA GLN A 224 8.90 13.12 -19.50
C GLN A 224 8.93 11.62 -19.80
N GLU A 225 8.40 10.80 -18.88
CA GLU A 225 8.30 9.36 -19.02
C GLU A 225 6.83 8.93 -18.88
N LEU A 226 6.27 8.37 -19.95
CA LEU A 226 4.93 7.80 -19.98
C LEU A 226 5.01 6.32 -20.33
N VAL A 227 4.65 5.46 -19.39
CA VAL A 227 4.56 4.02 -19.59
C VAL A 227 3.10 3.62 -19.54
N ILE A 228 2.63 2.89 -20.54
CA ILE A 228 1.24 2.41 -20.56
C ILE A 228 1.25 0.91 -20.84
N THR A 229 0.65 0.14 -19.94
CA THR A 229 0.53 -1.32 -20.03
C THR A 229 -0.93 -1.74 -20.07
N GLY A 230 -1.22 -2.95 -20.57
CA GLY A 230 -2.57 -3.53 -20.56
C GLY A 230 -3.54 -2.98 -21.62
N VAL A 231 -3.07 -2.17 -22.57
CA VAL A 231 -3.93 -1.52 -23.58
C VAL A 231 -4.06 -2.35 -24.85
N SER A 232 -5.28 -2.37 -25.41
CA SER A 232 -5.51 -2.64 -26.83
C SER A 232 -5.58 -1.29 -27.56
N ILE A 233 -4.44 -0.76 -28.00
CA ILE A 233 -4.40 0.50 -28.76
C ILE A 233 -4.96 0.21 -30.17
N ARG A 234 -6.09 0.84 -30.54
CA ARG A 234 -6.69 0.64 -31.88
C ARG A 234 -6.28 1.72 -32.87
N GLU A 235 -6.00 2.94 -32.42
CA GLU A 235 -5.39 4.01 -33.23
C GLU A 235 -4.77 5.06 -32.28
N ILE A 236 -3.67 5.72 -32.69
CA ILE A 236 -3.14 6.91 -32.01
C ILE A 236 -3.11 8.02 -33.06
N GLU A 237 -4.09 8.91 -33.04
CA GLU A 237 -4.00 10.18 -33.78
C GLU A 237 -3.24 11.19 -32.93
N TRP A 238 -2.00 11.49 -33.32
CA TRP A 238 -1.25 12.62 -32.79
C TRP A 238 -1.75 13.89 -33.48
N VAL A 239 -2.49 14.73 -32.76
CA VAL A 239 -2.73 16.11 -33.21
C VAL A 239 -1.62 16.98 -32.62
N CYS A 240 -0.68 17.36 -33.49
CA CYS A 240 0.36 18.36 -33.20
C CYS A 240 -0.24 19.78 -33.09
#